data_AF-A0A7Y4VLV2-F1
#
_entry.id   AF-A0A7Y4VLV2-F1
#
_cell.length_a   1.000
_cell.length_b   1.000
_cell.length_c   1.000
_cell.angle_alpha   90.00
_cell.angle_beta   90.00
_cell.angle_gamma   90.00
#
_symmetry.space_group_name_H-M   'P 1'
#
loop_
_entity.id
_entity.type
_entity.pdbx_description
1 polymer ?
#
loop_
_entity_poly.entity_id
_entity_poly.type
_entity_poly.pdbx_seq_one_letter_code
_entity_poly.pdbx_strand_id
1 'polypeptide(L)'
;MNFRITTNQLWVFLLALLMACSSKDTPQSSQGFDCTKSTLLLQAATTTNPTTCSGSDGSITPNATGGETPYQYAIGGGAYSSVLGFTGLSAGKYTIKVKDKNGCEKTQEVTLASPNSTVAITSIDKTISGCGTSTGSITVNATGTGLTYRKNTEAFVSTSTFSNLAPGSYQVTVKDASNCTTTQTVQVLSSIKFSDVQAIVNTNCAVSGCHVSGGTAPFALTTESAIKSRATSIKSATQSKSMPKGGSLSQSDINAIACWVDDGAN
;
A
#
# COMPACT_ATOMS: atom_id res chain seq x y z
N MET A 1 92.89 -17.42 -36.38
CA MET A 1 92.75 -15.95 -36.40
C MET A 1 92.75 -15.45 -34.97
N ASN A 2 93.89 -14.96 -34.48
CA ASN A 2 94.03 -14.38 -33.15
C ASN A 2 93.61 -12.91 -33.21
N PHE A 3 92.56 -12.50 -32.50
CA PHE A 3 92.24 -11.07 -32.36
C PHE A 3 92.94 -10.51 -31.11
N ARG A 4 94.08 -9.85 -31.35
CA ARG A 4 94.72 -8.97 -30.36
C ARG A 4 93.86 -7.72 -30.19
N ILE A 5 93.33 -7.50 -28.98
CA ILE A 5 92.74 -6.22 -28.58
C ILE A 5 93.87 -5.39 -27.98
N THR A 6 94.27 -4.33 -28.67
CA THR A 6 95.24 -3.35 -28.18
C THR A 6 94.61 -2.46 -27.10
N THR A 7 95.40 -2.08 -26.12
CA THR A 7 95.12 -1.33 -24.87
C THR A 7 94.39 0.03 -25.03
N ASN A 8 94.06 0.44 -26.25
CA ASN A 8 93.37 1.70 -26.53
C ASN A 8 91.84 1.56 -26.72
N GLN A 9 91.29 0.35 -26.56
CA GLN A 9 89.83 0.10 -26.59
C GLN A 9 89.18 0.13 -25.19
N LEU A 10 89.96 0.28 -24.11
CA LEU A 10 89.40 0.39 -22.75
C LEU A 10 88.90 1.80 -22.39
N TRP A 11 89.43 2.86 -23.03
CA TRP A 11 89.05 4.24 -22.70
C TRP A 11 87.73 4.69 -23.36
N VAL A 12 87.33 4.06 -24.48
CA VAL A 12 86.02 4.33 -25.12
C VAL A 12 84.87 3.75 -24.28
N PHE A 13 85.13 2.72 -23.47
CA PHE A 13 84.15 2.16 -22.53
C PHE A 13 84.00 2.98 -21.24
N LEU A 14 84.98 3.82 -20.88
CA LEU A 14 84.90 4.64 -19.66
C LEU A 14 84.23 6.01 -19.88
N LEU A 15 84.13 6.48 -21.12
CA LEU A 15 83.43 7.73 -21.48
C LEU A 15 81.99 7.51 -22.01
N ALA A 16 81.48 6.27 -21.96
CA ALA A 16 80.06 5.96 -22.14
C ALA A 16 79.31 5.81 -20.80
N LEU A 17 79.95 6.20 -19.68
CA LEU A 17 79.36 6.18 -18.33
C LEU A 17 78.77 7.53 -17.89
N LEU A 18 78.64 8.50 -18.81
CA LEU A 18 78.06 9.83 -18.54
C LEU A 18 76.97 10.24 -19.55
N MET A 19 76.18 9.27 -20.03
CA MET A 19 74.86 9.54 -20.64
C MET A 19 73.79 8.77 -19.86
N ALA A 20 73.68 9.08 -18.58
CA ALA A 20 72.49 8.77 -17.79
C ALA A 20 71.40 9.79 -18.14
N CYS A 21 70.76 9.64 -19.31
CA CYS A 21 69.40 10.13 -19.53
C CYS A 21 68.81 9.46 -20.77
N SER A 22 68.09 8.35 -20.57
CA SER A 22 66.82 8.06 -21.26
C SER A 22 66.31 6.67 -20.86
N SER A 23 66.21 6.38 -19.56
CA SER A 23 65.13 5.51 -19.10
C SER A 23 63.84 6.35 -19.16
N LYS A 24 63.26 6.47 -20.35
CA LYS A 24 61.82 6.77 -20.48
C LYS A 24 61.04 5.55 -20.03
N ASP A 25 61.18 5.26 -18.75
CA ASP A 25 60.30 4.47 -17.91
C ASP A 25 60.46 5.09 -16.53
N THR A 26 60.13 6.39 -16.40
CA THR A 26 59.51 6.80 -15.15
C THR A 26 58.19 6.02 -15.12
N PRO A 27 57.97 5.08 -14.16
CA PRO A 27 56.61 4.74 -13.83
C PRO A 27 56.01 6.02 -13.26
N GLN A 28 55.35 6.79 -14.12
CA GLN A 28 54.38 7.77 -13.67
C GLN A 28 53.45 6.99 -12.74
N SER A 29 53.50 7.33 -11.46
CA SER A 29 52.63 6.79 -10.44
C SER A 29 51.21 7.29 -10.67
N SER A 30 50.56 6.79 -11.73
CA SER A 30 49.12 6.58 -11.75
C SER A 30 48.87 5.10 -11.52
N GLN A 31 49.60 4.49 -10.59
CA GLN A 31 49.25 3.16 -10.08
C GLN A 31 47.92 3.35 -9.36
N GLY A 32 46.82 3.23 -10.12
CA GLY A 32 45.48 3.17 -9.55
C GLY A 32 45.51 2.09 -8.49
N PHE A 33 45.10 2.44 -7.27
CA PHE A 33 45.09 1.48 -6.19
C PHE A 33 44.17 0.32 -6.58
N ASP A 34 44.72 -0.89 -6.58
CA ASP A 34 43.99 -2.08 -6.98
C ASP A 34 43.04 -2.52 -5.87
N CYS A 35 41.77 -2.17 -6.01
CA CYS A 35 40.74 -2.49 -5.04
C CYS A 35 40.44 -3.97 -4.89
N THR A 36 40.94 -4.83 -5.79
CA THR A 36 40.85 -6.29 -5.60
C THR A 36 41.74 -6.78 -4.47
N LYS A 37 42.76 -6.01 -4.07
CA LYS A 37 43.65 -6.30 -2.93
C LYS A 37 43.25 -5.59 -1.64
N SER A 38 42.22 -4.73 -1.67
CA SER A 38 41.75 -4.04 -0.46
C SER A 38 41.14 -5.04 0.52
N THR A 39 41.52 -4.91 1.80
CA THR A 39 40.90 -5.67 2.90
C THR A 39 39.61 -5.01 3.41
N LEU A 40 39.12 -3.97 2.73
CA LEU A 40 37.87 -3.31 3.09
C LEU A 40 36.71 -4.31 3.04
N LEU A 41 36.01 -4.42 4.15
CA LEU A 41 34.82 -5.22 4.33
C LEU A 41 33.71 -4.35 4.92
N LEU A 42 32.48 -4.61 4.49
CA LEU A 42 31.27 -4.05 5.08
C LEU A 42 30.52 -5.20 5.75
N GLN A 43 30.60 -5.25 7.08
CA GLN A 43 29.93 -6.26 7.91
C GLN A 43 28.44 -5.94 8.05
N ALA A 44 27.68 -6.81 8.71
CA ALA A 44 26.27 -6.55 9.02
C ALA A 44 26.11 -5.21 9.76
N ALA A 45 25.30 -4.32 9.21
CA ALA A 45 24.93 -3.07 9.85
C ALA A 45 24.02 -3.30 11.07
N THR A 46 24.13 -2.44 12.07
CA THR A 46 23.16 -2.38 13.17
C THR A 46 21.95 -1.56 12.73
N THR A 47 20.74 -2.05 12.99
CA THR A 47 19.50 -1.42 12.53
C THR A 47 18.50 -1.21 13.65
N THR A 48 17.79 -0.09 13.59
CA THR A 48 16.58 0.17 14.38
C THR A 48 15.43 0.37 13.42
N ASN A 49 14.40 -0.46 13.52
CA ASN A 49 13.20 -0.35 12.70
C ASN A 49 12.37 0.88 13.14
N PRO A 50 11.65 1.53 12.22
CA PRO A 50 10.70 2.59 12.58
C PRO A 50 9.62 2.09 13.54
N THR A 51 9.15 2.96 14.43
CA THR A 51 8.13 2.60 15.42
C THR A 51 6.72 2.60 14.85
N THR A 52 6.49 3.33 13.75
CA THR A 52 5.18 3.47 13.11
C THR A 52 5.23 3.12 11.63
N CYS A 53 4.12 2.64 11.05
CA CYS A 53 4.09 2.23 9.64
C CYS A 53 4.38 3.38 8.65
N SER A 54 4.06 4.62 9.05
CA SER A 54 4.36 5.84 8.30
C SER A 54 5.52 6.64 8.90
N GLY A 55 6.20 6.09 9.89
CA GLY A 55 7.30 6.74 10.61
C GLY A 55 8.59 6.71 9.82
N SER A 56 9.42 7.71 10.09
CA SER A 56 10.78 7.83 9.56
C SER A 56 11.79 7.91 10.70
N ASP A 57 11.55 7.23 11.82
CA ASP A 57 12.42 7.24 12.99
C ASP A 57 13.39 6.04 13.03
N GLY A 58 13.44 5.26 11.96
CA GLY A 58 14.41 4.18 11.79
C GLY A 58 15.84 4.67 11.58
N SER A 59 16.79 3.79 11.85
CA SER A 59 18.22 4.08 11.68
C SER A 59 19.04 2.89 11.20
N ILE A 60 20.09 3.15 10.43
CA ILE A 60 21.08 2.17 9.99
C ILE A 60 22.47 2.68 10.35
N THR A 61 23.24 1.87 11.08
CA THR A 61 24.64 2.15 11.42
C THR A 61 25.55 1.13 10.72
N PRO A 62 26.26 1.54 9.64
CA PRO A 62 27.19 0.67 8.92
C PRO A 62 28.37 0.24 9.81
N ASN A 63 28.90 -0.95 9.56
CA ASN A 63 30.10 -1.46 10.23
C ASN A 63 31.16 -1.85 9.20
N ALA A 64 32.12 -0.95 8.94
CA ALA A 64 33.21 -1.20 8.01
C ALA A 64 34.52 -1.51 8.75
N THR A 65 35.26 -2.49 8.25
CA THR A 65 36.54 -2.94 8.82
C THR A 65 37.55 -3.24 7.72
N GLY A 66 38.84 -3.12 8.02
CA GLY A 66 39.92 -3.28 7.03
C GLY A 66 39.98 -2.12 6.02
N GLY A 67 40.86 -2.19 5.03
CA GLY A 67 41.14 -1.05 4.14
C GLY A 67 41.90 0.08 4.85
N GLU A 68 41.88 1.27 4.26
CA GLU A 68 42.60 2.45 4.79
C GLU A 68 41.65 3.58 5.19
N THR A 69 41.82 4.10 6.41
CA THR A 69 41.02 5.21 6.92
C THR A 69 41.48 6.55 6.33
N PRO A 70 40.60 7.57 6.24
CA PRO A 70 39.20 7.59 6.71
C PRO A 70 38.23 6.90 5.75
N TYR A 71 37.18 6.29 6.30
CA TYR A 71 36.06 5.76 5.51
C TYR A 71 35.03 6.86 5.24
N GLN A 72 34.37 6.76 4.09
CA GLN A 72 33.18 7.53 3.77
C GLN A 72 32.01 6.60 3.48
N TYR A 73 30.82 6.99 3.92
CA TYR A 73 29.59 6.22 3.80
C TYR A 73 28.57 6.96 2.96
N ALA A 74 27.78 6.22 2.19
CA ALA A 74 26.63 6.72 1.46
C ALA A 74 25.46 5.74 1.58
N ILE A 75 24.24 6.24 1.42
CA ILE A 75 23.01 5.46 1.39
C ILE A 75 22.32 5.66 0.03
N GLY A 76 21.99 4.56 -0.64
CA GLY A 76 21.41 4.54 -1.99
C GLY A 76 22.30 5.26 -3.02
N GLY A 77 21.75 6.31 -3.63
CA GLY A 77 22.44 7.22 -4.55
C GLY A 77 22.91 8.53 -3.92
N GLY A 78 22.90 8.63 -2.59
CA GLY A 78 23.30 9.84 -1.86
C GLY A 78 24.81 10.13 -1.94
N ALA A 79 25.19 11.31 -1.45
CA ALA A 79 26.59 11.72 -1.36
C ALA A 79 27.34 10.96 -0.26
N TYR A 80 28.65 10.81 -0.45
CA TYR A 80 29.55 10.25 0.54
C TYR A 80 29.78 11.24 1.69
N SER A 81 29.79 10.73 2.93
CA SER A 81 30.02 11.50 4.14
C SER A 81 30.84 10.68 5.15
N SER A 82 31.61 11.34 6.01
CA SER A 82 32.32 10.69 7.12
C SER A 82 31.42 10.41 8.34
N VAL A 83 30.15 10.81 8.29
CA VAL A 83 29.18 10.57 9.36
C VAL A 83 28.82 9.09 9.41
N LEU A 84 29.00 8.51 10.60
CA LEU A 84 28.59 7.14 10.88
C LEU A 84 27.13 7.15 11.36
N GLY A 85 26.26 6.45 10.63
CA GLY A 85 24.85 6.32 10.99
C GLY A 85 23.92 7.19 10.15
N PHE A 86 22.88 6.55 9.62
CA PHE A 86 21.79 7.18 8.91
C PHE A 86 20.54 7.10 9.78
N THR A 87 19.93 8.24 10.07
CA THR A 87 18.67 8.36 10.82
C THR A 87 17.61 8.99 9.92
N GLY A 88 16.36 9.03 10.36
CA GLY A 88 15.31 9.62 9.54
C GLY A 88 14.75 8.65 8.49
N LEU A 89 14.94 7.34 8.67
CA LEU A 89 14.64 6.33 7.66
C LEU A 89 13.29 5.68 7.90
N SER A 90 12.48 5.54 6.84
CA SER A 90 11.24 4.75 6.86
C SER A 90 11.53 3.26 6.63
N ALA A 91 10.53 2.41 6.82
CA ALA A 91 10.65 0.99 6.49
C ALA A 91 10.92 0.83 4.98
N GLY A 92 11.78 -0.12 4.62
CA GLY A 92 12.21 -0.28 3.23
C GLY A 92 13.59 -0.92 3.10
N LYS A 93 14.03 -1.05 1.85
CA LYS A 93 15.36 -1.56 1.49
C LYS A 93 16.30 -0.39 1.20
N TYR A 94 17.50 -0.46 1.74
CA TYR A 94 18.55 0.53 1.59
C TYR A 94 19.85 -0.12 1.15
N THR A 95 20.51 0.46 0.16
CA THR A 95 21.87 0.06 -0.24
C THR A 95 22.87 0.95 0.49
N ILE A 96 23.61 0.40 1.42
CA ILE A 96 24.70 1.09 2.10
C ILE A 96 25.97 0.90 1.29
N LYS A 97 26.71 1.99 1.08
CA LYS A 97 28.00 1.99 0.42
C LYS A 97 29.05 2.54 1.38
N VAL A 98 30.21 1.91 1.39
CA VAL A 98 31.40 2.42 2.09
C VAL A 98 32.56 2.50 1.12
N LYS A 99 33.32 3.58 1.21
CA LYS A 99 34.53 3.82 0.42
C LYS A 99 35.70 4.12 1.35
N ASP A 100 36.84 3.47 1.12
CA ASP A 100 38.08 3.77 1.84
C ASP A 100 38.84 4.97 1.23
N LYS A 101 39.93 5.39 1.88
CA LYS A 101 40.77 6.52 1.41
C LYS A 101 41.35 6.29 0.01
N ASN A 102 41.64 5.04 -0.35
CA ASN A 102 42.20 4.66 -1.65
C ASN A 102 41.14 4.52 -2.74
N GLY A 103 39.87 4.62 -2.34
CA GLY A 103 38.73 4.72 -3.21
C GLY A 103 38.01 3.39 -3.48
N CYS A 104 38.33 2.35 -2.73
CA CYS A 104 37.71 1.05 -2.87
C CYS A 104 36.33 1.04 -2.22
N GLU A 105 35.34 0.58 -2.96
CA GLU A 105 33.94 0.63 -2.56
C GLU A 105 33.42 -0.78 -2.21
N LYS A 106 32.66 -0.88 -1.12
CA LYS A 106 31.85 -2.06 -0.78
C LYS A 106 30.41 -1.64 -0.56
N THR A 107 29.50 -2.54 -0.92
CA THR A 107 28.06 -2.31 -0.83
C THR A 107 27.37 -3.42 -0.05
N GLN A 108 26.35 -3.06 0.72
CA GLN A 108 25.50 -3.99 1.45
C GLN A 108 24.04 -3.55 1.36
N GLU A 109 23.14 -4.48 1.09
CA GLU A 109 21.70 -4.23 1.23
C GLU A 109 21.27 -4.46 2.68
N VAL A 110 20.50 -3.50 3.21
CA VAL A 110 19.94 -3.52 4.57
C VAL A 110 18.45 -3.26 4.46
N THR A 111 17.64 -4.03 5.19
CA THR A 111 16.18 -3.85 5.20
C THR A 111 15.74 -3.39 6.58
N LEU A 112 15.02 -2.26 6.64
CA LEU A 112 14.26 -1.85 7.82
C LEU A 112 12.83 -2.38 7.70
N ALA A 113 12.40 -3.17 8.66
CA ALA A 113 11.06 -3.74 8.68
C ALA A 113 10.04 -2.71 9.20
N SER A 114 8.82 -2.75 8.68
CA SER A 114 7.68 -2.06 9.30
C SER A 114 7.38 -2.66 10.68
N PRO A 115 6.82 -1.88 11.62
CA PRO A 115 6.39 -2.42 12.90
C PRO A 115 5.35 -3.55 12.68
N ASN A 116 5.41 -4.56 13.54
CA ASN A 116 4.43 -5.65 13.52
C ASN A 116 3.06 -5.09 13.95
N SER A 117 2.18 -4.86 12.99
CA SER A 117 0.80 -4.45 13.21
C SER A 117 -0.15 -5.54 12.74
N THR A 118 -1.18 -5.79 13.55
CA THR A 118 -2.25 -6.76 13.30
C THR A 118 -3.56 -6.07 12.90
N VAL A 119 -3.48 -4.80 12.48
CA VAL A 119 -4.68 -4.03 12.09
C VAL A 119 -5.33 -4.66 10.86
N ALA A 120 -6.57 -5.10 11.01
CA ALA A 120 -7.35 -5.70 9.94
C ALA A 120 -8.84 -5.42 10.15
N ILE A 121 -9.57 -5.17 9.06
CA ILE A 121 -11.03 -5.16 9.08
C ILE A 121 -11.48 -6.61 8.91
N THR A 122 -12.22 -7.15 9.88
CA THR A 122 -12.73 -8.52 9.85
C THR A 122 -14.09 -8.62 9.19
N SER A 123 -14.96 -7.63 9.42
CA SER A 123 -16.24 -7.49 8.72
C SER A 123 -16.75 -6.05 8.76
N ILE A 124 -17.69 -5.74 7.88
CA ILE A 124 -18.43 -4.48 7.89
C ILE A 124 -19.92 -4.79 7.91
N ASP A 125 -20.59 -4.37 8.96
CA ASP A 125 -22.05 -4.39 9.03
C ASP A 125 -22.60 -3.06 8.51
N LYS A 126 -23.72 -3.11 7.81
CA LYS A 126 -24.34 -1.91 7.23
C LYS A 126 -25.85 -1.97 7.28
N THR A 127 -26.47 -0.81 7.36
CA THR A 127 -27.93 -0.67 7.26
C THR A 127 -28.29 0.15 6.04
N ILE A 128 -29.52 -0.04 5.56
CA ILE A 128 -30.06 0.65 4.40
C ILE A 128 -30.50 2.04 4.81
N SER A 129 -30.28 3.01 3.92
CA SER A 129 -30.82 4.35 4.09
C SER A 129 -32.26 4.44 3.61
N GLY A 130 -33.12 5.06 4.40
CA GLY A 130 -34.51 5.33 4.04
C GLY A 130 -34.59 6.18 2.77
N CYS A 131 -35.69 6.04 2.03
CA CYS A 131 -35.85 6.73 0.76
C CYS A 131 -35.85 8.25 0.94
N GLY A 132 -34.86 8.93 0.35
CA GLY A 132 -34.70 10.38 0.51
C GLY A 132 -34.35 10.82 1.94
N THR A 133 -33.91 9.89 2.79
CA THR A 133 -33.38 10.16 4.11
C THR A 133 -31.90 9.77 4.17
N SER A 134 -31.24 10.09 5.28
CA SER A 134 -29.88 9.64 5.58
C SER A 134 -29.93 8.88 6.89
N THR A 135 -30.53 7.68 6.88
CA THR A 135 -30.69 6.84 8.09
C THR A 135 -29.82 5.60 8.07
N GLY A 136 -29.06 5.38 6.99
CA GLY A 136 -28.14 4.26 6.88
C GLY A 136 -26.99 4.39 7.89
N SER A 137 -26.32 3.27 8.13
CA SER A 137 -25.17 3.19 9.03
C SER A 137 -24.16 2.17 8.54
N ILE A 138 -22.91 2.36 8.94
CA ILE A 138 -21.80 1.43 8.76
C ILE A 138 -21.19 1.17 10.14
N THR A 139 -21.02 -0.09 10.52
CA THR A 139 -20.25 -0.50 11.70
C THR A 139 -19.08 -1.34 11.24
N VAL A 140 -17.87 -0.92 11.62
CA VAL A 140 -16.62 -1.58 11.22
C VAL A 140 -16.12 -2.47 12.35
N ASN A 141 -16.01 -3.77 12.08
CA ASN A 141 -15.40 -4.72 13.01
C ASN A 141 -13.94 -4.92 12.60
N ALA A 142 -13.01 -4.68 13.53
CA ALA A 142 -11.57 -4.72 13.25
C ALA A 142 -10.77 -5.29 14.42
N THR A 143 -9.57 -5.81 14.12
CA THR A 143 -8.58 -6.28 15.09
C THR A 143 -7.43 -5.29 15.22
N GLY A 144 -6.75 -5.31 16.37
CA GLY A 144 -5.60 -4.45 16.68
C GLY A 144 -5.78 -3.71 18.01
N THR A 145 -4.84 -2.83 18.35
CA THR A 145 -4.85 -2.04 19.60
C THR A 145 -4.88 -0.55 19.29
N GLY A 146 -5.58 0.23 20.14
CA GLY A 146 -5.68 1.68 19.96
C GLY A 146 -6.35 2.10 18.64
N LEU A 147 -7.37 1.35 18.23
CA LEU A 147 -8.02 1.55 16.93
C LEU A 147 -8.77 2.88 16.84
N THR A 148 -8.60 3.54 15.71
CA THR A 148 -9.37 4.71 15.28
C THR A 148 -9.89 4.48 13.87
N TYR A 149 -11.02 5.09 13.55
CA TYR A 149 -11.78 4.85 12.33
C TYR A 149 -11.99 6.18 11.62
N ARG A 150 -12.01 6.17 10.29
CA ARG A 150 -12.51 7.31 9.51
C ARG A 150 -13.39 6.81 8.38
N LYS A 151 -14.28 7.69 7.94
CA LYS A 151 -15.10 7.53 6.76
C LYS A 151 -14.66 8.55 5.71
N ASN A 152 -14.39 8.09 4.49
CA ASN A 152 -13.81 8.86 3.40
C ASN A 152 -12.53 9.59 3.84
N THR A 153 -12.51 10.91 3.65
CA THR A 153 -11.40 11.80 4.02
C THR A 153 -11.65 12.54 5.33
N GLU A 154 -12.64 12.11 6.12
CA GLU A 154 -12.94 12.72 7.43
C GLU A 154 -11.81 12.44 8.45
N ALA A 155 -11.85 13.15 9.57
CA ALA A 155 -10.92 12.94 10.67
C ALA A 155 -11.11 11.55 11.30
N PHE A 156 -10.04 11.01 11.88
CA PHE A 156 -10.10 9.78 12.65
C PHE A 156 -10.85 10.00 13.96
N VAL A 157 -11.77 9.09 14.27
CA VAL A 157 -12.58 9.04 15.49
C VAL A 157 -12.40 7.70 16.19
N SER A 158 -12.72 7.61 17.48
CA SER A 158 -12.64 6.37 18.26
C SER A 158 -13.86 5.46 18.09
N THR A 159 -14.94 5.95 17.47
CA THR A 159 -16.18 5.19 17.25
C THR A 159 -16.09 4.37 15.97
N SER A 160 -16.43 3.07 16.05
CA SER A 160 -16.46 2.16 14.91
C SER A 160 -17.73 2.25 14.06
N THR A 161 -18.73 3.01 14.51
CA THR A 161 -20.02 3.17 13.83
C THR A 161 -20.18 4.58 13.26
N PHE A 162 -20.52 4.65 11.97
CA PHE A 162 -20.91 5.86 11.27
C PHE A 162 -22.40 5.80 10.98
N SER A 163 -23.18 6.70 11.57
CA SER A 163 -24.64 6.77 11.42
C SER A 163 -25.05 7.93 10.52
N ASN A 164 -26.34 7.95 10.19
CA ASN A 164 -26.98 8.99 9.39
C ASN A 164 -26.39 9.14 7.98
N LEU A 165 -26.14 8.01 7.33
CA LEU A 165 -25.52 7.94 6.01
C LEU A 165 -26.58 7.94 4.91
N ALA A 166 -26.37 8.77 3.90
CA ALA A 166 -27.12 8.72 2.66
C ALA A 166 -26.75 7.44 1.86
N PRO A 167 -27.56 7.05 0.87
CA PRO A 167 -27.14 6.07 -0.12
C PRO A 167 -25.86 6.51 -0.82
N GLY A 168 -24.89 5.60 -0.96
CA GLY A 168 -23.65 5.89 -1.67
C GLY A 168 -22.47 4.98 -1.29
N SER A 169 -21.35 5.24 -1.95
CA SER A 169 -20.07 4.58 -1.73
C SER A 169 -19.29 5.27 -0.62
N TYR A 170 -18.88 4.52 0.40
CA TYR A 170 -18.07 5.01 1.50
C TYR A 170 -16.78 4.22 1.60
N GLN A 171 -15.67 4.92 1.75
CA GLN A 171 -14.38 4.31 2.08
C GLN A 171 -14.20 4.35 3.59
N VAL A 172 -14.05 3.22 4.27
CA VAL A 172 -13.71 3.18 5.69
C VAL A 172 -12.25 2.81 5.86
N THR A 173 -11.52 3.58 6.66
CA THR A 173 -10.13 3.29 7.03
C THR A 173 -10.06 3.08 8.54
N VAL A 174 -9.42 1.99 8.95
CA VAL A 174 -9.07 1.71 10.35
C VAL A 174 -7.58 1.94 10.52
N LYS A 175 -7.19 2.60 11.62
CA LYS A 175 -5.81 2.90 11.99
C LYS A 175 -5.54 2.46 13.42
N ASP A 176 -4.41 1.80 13.66
CA ASP A 176 -3.98 1.39 15.00
C ASP A 176 -3.08 2.43 15.69
N ALA A 177 -2.59 2.09 16.89
CA ALA A 177 -1.66 2.91 17.67
C ALA A 177 -0.30 3.13 16.98
N SER A 178 0.12 2.21 16.11
CA SER A 178 1.36 2.29 15.32
C SER A 178 1.18 3.07 14.01
N ASN A 179 0.05 3.77 13.84
CA ASN A 179 -0.36 4.48 12.62
C ASN A 179 -0.41 3.59 11.36
N CYS A 180 -0.52 2.28 11.53
CA CYS A 180 -0.76 1.35 10.44
C CYS A 180 -2.23 1.38 10.06
N THR A 181 -2.53 1.42 8.76
CA THR A 181 -3.90 1.58 8.28
C THR A 181 -4.35 0.45 7.37
N THR A 182 -5.61 0.06 7.47
CA THR A 182 -6.29 -0.81 6.51
C THR A 182 -7.55 -0.10 6.01
N THR A 183 -7.91 -0.28 4.74
CA THR A 183 -9.01 0.45 4.10
C THR A 183 -9.90 -0.49 3.30
N GLN A 184 -11.21 -0.28 3.37
CA GLN A 184 -12.20 -1.02 2.59
C GLN A 184 -13.29 -0.08 2.08
N THR A 185 -13.87 -0.41 0.93
CA THR A 185 -15.01 0.35 0.36
C THR A 185 -16.30 -0.41 0.62
N VAL A 186 -17.33 0.29 1.07
CA VAL A 186 -18.66 -0.24 1.38
C VAL A 186 -19.75 0.60 0.70
N GLN A 187 -20.74 -0.05 0.12
CA GLN A 187 -21.92 0.61 -0.45
C GLN A 187 -23.08 0.60 0.54
N VAL A 188 -23.58 1.78 0.91
CA VAL A 188 -24.86 1.96 1.60
C VAL A 188 -25.93 2.12 0.54
N LEU A 189 -26.92 1.23 0.54
CA LEU A 189 -28.00 1.24 -0.45
C LEU A 189 -29.14 2.16 -0.01
N SER A 190 -29.86 2.70 -0.99
CA SER A 190 -31.18 3.31 -0.76
C SER A 190 -32.24 2.23 -0.73
N SER A 191 -33.20 2.37 0.17
CA SER A 191 -34.50 1.73 -0.01
C SER A 191 -35.22 2.34 -1.23
N ILE A 192 -36.11 1.57 -1.86
CA ILE A 192 -36.88 2.00 -3.04
C ILE A 192 -38.26 2.49 -2.59
N LYS A 193 -38.69 3.67 -3.08
CA LYS A 193 -40.09 4.11 -2.90
C LYS A 193 -40.96 3.39 -3.91
N PHE A 194 -42.05 2.79 -3.43
CA PHE A 194 -43.05 2.18 -4.31
C PHE A 194 -43.72 3.22 -5.24
N SER A 195 -43.76 4.50 -4.84
CA SER A 195 -44.27 5.60 -5.68
C SER A 195 -43.45 5.88 -6.94
N ASP A 196 -42.20 5.42 -7.02
CA ASP A 196 -41.33 5.57 -8.19
C ASP A 196 -41.49 4.38 -9.17
N VAL A 197 -42.28 3.37 -8.80
CA VAL A 197 -42.74 2.29 -9.69
C VAL A 197 -43.89 2.83 -10.52
N GLN A 198 -43.60 3.30 -11.73
CA GLN A 198 -44.57 4.05 -12.56
C GLN A 198 -45.79 3.25 -13.02
N ALA A 199 -45.79 1.91 -12.93
CA ALA A 199 -47.00 1.09 -12.95
C ALA A 199 -46.70 -0.38 -12.61
N ILE A 200 -47.58 -1.02 -11.83
CA ILE A 200 -47.92 -2.42 -12.07
C ILE A 200 -49.15 -2.39 -12.97
N VAL A 201 -48.96 -2.47 -14.29
CA VAL A 201 -50.08 -2.79 -15.17
C VAL A 201 -50.22 -4.30 -15.15
N ASN A 202 -51.20 -4.80 -14.41
CA ASN A 202 -52.21 -5.72 -14.95
C ASN A 202 -53.12 -6.18 -13.81
N THR A 203 -54.38 -5.77 -13.84
CA THR A 203 -55.44 -6.25 -12.94
C THR A 203 -55.82 -7.72 -13.15
N ASN A 204 -55.17 -8.46 -14.06
CA ASN A 204 -55.27 -9.92 -14.19
C ASN A 204 -54.02 -10.51 -14.92
N CYS A 205 -52.89 -10.78 -14.24
CA CYS A 205 -51.82 -11.62 -14.84
C CYS A 205 -52.14 -13.11 -14.56
N ALA A 206 -53.14 -13.64 -15.27
CA ALA A 206 -53.25 -15.06 -15.53
C ALA A 206 -52.58 -15.33 -16.88
N VAL A 207 -51.43 -16.02 -16.84
CA VAL A 207 -50.71 -16.64 -17.96
C VAL A 207 -50.32 -15.74 -19.14
N SER A 208 -49.04 -15.35 -19.19
CA SER A 208 -48.29 -14.73 -20.30
C SER A 208 -48.58 -13.24 -20.60
N GLY A 209 -47.51 -12.42 -20.65
CA GLY A 209 -47.57 -11.04 -21.17
C GLY A 209 -47.28 -9.90 -20.18
N CYS A 210 -46.68 -10.16 -19.02
CA CYS A 210 -46.27 -9.07 -18.13
C CYS A 210 -44.97 -8.41 -18.70
N HIS A 211 -45.05 -7.16 -19.21
CA HIS A 211 -43.90 -6.34 -19.65
C HIS A 211 -43.66 -5.18 -18.65
N VAL A 212 -42.40 -4.96 -18.26
CA VAL A 212 -41.98 -3.81 -17.44
C VAL A 212 -41.41 -2.75 -18.38
N SER A 213 -41.97 -1.53 -18.39
CA SER A 213 -41.40 -0.39 -19.10
C SER A 213 -40.96 0.69 -18.10
N GLY A 214 -39.65 0.94 -18.02
CA GLY A 214 -39.04 1.93 -17.13
C GLY A 214 -38.14 1.32 -16.05
N GLY A 215 -37.09 2.06 -15.68
CA GLY A 215 -36.06 1.68 -14.71
C GLY A 215 -34.69 1.37 -15.34
N THR A 216 -33.66 1.21 -14.50
CA THR A 216 -32.31 0.76 -14.92
C THR A 216 -32.12 -0.72 -14.56
N ALA A 217 -31.94 -1.58 -15.57
CA ALA A 217 -31.82 -3.04 -15.42
C ALA A 217 -30.64 -3.47 -14.51
N PRO A 218 -30.67 -4.69 -13.92
CA PRO A 218 -31.65 -5.77 -14.10
C PRO A 218 -32.82 -5.77 -13.11
N PHE A 219 -34.02 -6.14 -13.57
CA PHE A 219 -35.22 -6.33 -12.74
C PHE A 219 -35.68 -7.79 -12.80
N ALA A 220 -36.09 -8.37 -11.67
CA ALA A 220 -36.73 -9.68 -11.61
C ALA A 220 -38.18 -9.54 -11.15
N LEU A 221 -39.13 -9.96 -11.97
CA LEU A 221 -40.53 -10.10 -11.57
C LEU A 221 -40.69 -11.41 -10.79
N THR A 222 -41.20 -11.34 -9.56
CA THR A 222 -41.50 -12.53 -8.74
C THR A 222 -42.98 -12.56 -8.37
N THR A 223 -43.56 -13.75 -8.33
CA THR A 223 -44.98 -13.95 -7.96
C THR A 223 -45.18 -13.77 -6.45
N GLU A 224 -46.40 -13.47 -6.02
CA GLU A 224 -46.76 -13.32 -4.59
C GLU A 224 -46.37 -14.55 -3.75
N SER A 225 -46.39 -15.75 -4.36
CA SER A 225 -45.95 -17.00 -3.75
C SER A 225 -44.43 -17.05 -3.51
N ALA A 226 -43.63 -16.50 -4.43
CA ALA A 226 -42.17 -16.40 -4.29
C ALA A 226 -41.75 -15.30 -3.30
N ILE A 227 -42.56 -14.25 -3.18
CA ILE A 227 -42.41 -13.22 -2.13
C ILE A 227 -42.67 -13.82 -0.75
N LYS A 228 -43.76 -14.60 -0.59
CA LYS A 228 -44.11 -15.24 0.70
C LYS A 228 -43.09 -16.30 1.14
N SER A 229 -42.46 -17.03 0.23
CA SER A 229 -41.43 -18.02 0.59
C SER A 229 -40.10 -17.38 1.01
N ARG A 230 -39.77 -16.18 0.51
CA ARG A 230 -38.58 -15.41 0.93
C ARG A 230 -38.83 -14.55 2.18
N ALA A 231 -40.07 -14.11 2.43
CA ALA A 231 -40.44 -13.33 3.62
C ALA A 231 -40.32 -14.11 4.94
N THR A 232 -40.39 -15.44 4.93
CA THR A 232 -40.08 -16.28 6.11
C THR A 232 -38.64 -16.15 6.61
N SER A 233 -37.73 -15.66 5.78
CA SER A 233 -36.33 -15.38 6.14
C SER A 233 -36.11 -13.95 6.65
N ILE A 234 -37.13 -13.10 6.56
CA ILE A 234 -37.06 -11.68 6.95
C ILE A 234 -37.85 -11.50 8.25
N LYS A 235 -37.25 -11.89 9.38
CA LYS A 235 -37.74 -11.42 10.69
C LYS A 235 -37.54 -9.90 10.73
N SER A 236 -38.63 -9.15 10.89
CA SER A 236 -38.73 -7.70 11.16
C SER A 236 -39.02 -6.73 10.00
N ALA A 237 -40.00 -7.02 9.15
CA ALA A 237 -40.74 -5.97 8.45
C ALA A 237 -42.15 -5.83 9.05
N THR A 238 -42.33 -4.76 9.82
CA THR A 238 -43.57 -4.38 10.51
C THR A 238 -44.65 -4.00 9.49
N GLN A 239 -45.83 -4.64 9.62
CA GLN A 239 -47.08 -4.48 8.86
C GLN A 239 -47.13 -5.07 7.44
N SER A 240 -47.48 -6.35 7.36
CA SER A 240 -48.18 -6.90 6.19
C SER A 240 -49.67 -6.62 6.34
N LYS A 241 -50.25 -5.84 5.42
CA LYS A 241 -51.72 -5.74 5.27
C LYS A 241 -52.12 -6.72 4.16
N SER A 242 -52.99 -7.68 4.47
CA SER A 242 -53.44 -8.66 3.47
C SER A 242 -54.25 -7.95 2.37
N MET A 243 -53.99 -8.32 1.12
CA MET A 243 -54.81 -7.88 -0.02
C MET A 243 -56.18 -8.58 0.05
N PRO A 244 -57.31 -7.87 0.02
CA PRO A 244 -58.59 -8.48 -0.29
C PRO A 244 -58.61 -8.88 -1.77
N LYS A 245 -59.09 -10.10 -2.06
CA LYS A 245 -59.29 -10.59 -3.44
C LYS A 245 -60.15 -9.59 -4.22
N GLY A 246 -59.56 -8.94 -5.23
CA GLY A 246 -60.27 -8.11 -6.20
C GLY A 246 -60.36 -6.60 -5.90
N GLY A 247 -59.57 -6.05 -4.97
CA GLY A 247 -59.54 -4.60 -4.71
C GLY A 247 -58.34 -3.89 -5.37
N SER A 248 -58.57 -2.70 -5.94
CA SER A 248 -57.52 -1.73 -6.27
C SER A 248 -57.09 -0.97 -5.02
N LEU A 249 -55.79 -0.85 -4.77
CA LEU A 249 -55.25 0.05 -3.73
C LEU A 249 -55.48 1.50 -4.17
N SER A 250 -55.95 2.36 -3.26
CA SER A 250 -56.02 3.80 -3.55
C SER A 250 -54.60 4.37 -3.69
N GLN A 251 -54.41 5.50 -4.39
CA GLN A 251 -53.09 6.17 -4.45
C GLN A 251 -52.56 6.47 -3.04
N SER A 252 -53.44 6.73 -2.07
CA SER A 252 -53.08 6.85 -0.65
C SER A 252 -52.62 5.55 -0.01
N ASP A 253 -53.18 4.39 -0.37
CA ASP A 253 -52.73 3.08 0.12
C ASP A 253 -51.38 2.69 -0.52
N ILE A 254 -51.17 3.01 -1.80
CA ILE A 254 -49.90 2.87 -2.52
C ILE A 254 -48.81 3.73 -1.86
N ASN A 255 -49.15 4.97 -1.50
CA ASN A 255 -48.26 5.87 -0.77
C ASN A 255 -48.03 5.44 0.69
N ALA A 256 -48.90 4.58 1.24
CA ALA A 256 -48.78 4.01 2.58
C ALA A 256 -48.04 2.65 2.61
N ILE A 257 -47.74 2.05 1.45
CA ILE A 257 -46.92 0.83 1.35
C ILE A 257 -45.45 1.22 1.54
N ALA A 258 -44.92 0.80 2.68
CA ALA A 258 -43.58 1.10 3.14
C ALA A 258 -42.49 0.56 2.19
N CYS A 259 -41.39 1.31 2.18
CA CYS A 259 -40.12 1.07 1.51
C CYS A 259 -39.75 -0.42 1.37
N TRP A 260 -39.50 -0.88 0.14
CA TRP A 260 -38.95 -2.21 -0.09
C TRP A 260 -37.43 -2.15 -0.18
N VAL A 261 -36.82 -3.20 0.34
CA VAL A 261 -35.39 -3.49 0.24
C VAL A 261 -35.21 -4.51 -0.88
N ASP A 262 -34.46 -4.14 -1.92
CA ASP A 262 -33.82 -5.14 -2.78
C ASP A 262 -32.45 -5.40 -2.16
N ASP A 263 -32.38 -6.42 -1.30
CA ASP A 263 -31.09 -6.94 -0.85
C ASP A 263 -30.48 -7.70 -2.02
N GLY A 264 -29.84 -6.94 -2.91
CA GLY A 264 -28.94 -7.47 -3.91
C GLY A 264 -27.77 -8.15 -3.22
N ALA A 265 -27.94 -9.41 -2.86
CA ALA A 265 -26.86 -10.33 -2.56
C ALA A 265 -27.29 -11.76 -2.92
N ASN A 266 -26.46 -12.36 -3.80
CA ASN A 266 -26.18 -13.78 -3.99
C ASN A 266 -26.86 -14.78 -3.06
#